data_AF-A0A956KMR2-F1
#
_entry.id   AF-A0A956KMR2-F1
#
_cell.length_a   1.000
_cell.length_b   1.000
_cell.length_c   1.000
_cell.angle_alpha   90.00
_cell.angle_beta   90.00
_cell.angle_gamma   90.00
#
_symmetry.space_group_name_H-M   'P 1'
#
loop_
_entity.id
_entity.type
_entity.pdbx_description
1 polymer ?
#
loop_
_entity_poly.entity_id
_entity_poly.type
_entity_poly.pdbx_seq_one_letter_code
_entity_poly.pdbx_strand_id
1 'polypeptide(L)'
;MNAHRQHNIQVVESFDPNDIPRGTSRRLRLSMVGNGLGSLVTIPVVVLRGAESGPTVGLTAVVHGNELNGMKVIREVVDGVDPRKLA
;
A
#
# COMPACT_ATOMS: atom_id res chain seq x y z
N MET A 1 10.78 -23.37 14.84
CA MET A 1 10.81 -22.12 15.64
C MET A 1 10.60 -20.96 14.68
N ASN A 2 9.34 -20.58 14.43
CA ASN A 2 9.04 -19.51 13.47
C ASN A 2 9.10 -18.17 14.20
N ALA A 3 10.09 -17.36 13.84
CA ALA A 3 10.19 -15.98 14.30
C ALA A 3 8.90 -15.24 13.91
N HIS A 4 8.15 -14.78 14.91
CA HIS A 4 7.13 -13.76 14.72
C HIS A 4 7.81 -12.56 14.06
N ARG A 5 7.67 -12.42 12.73
CA ARG A 5 8.12 -11.23 12.01
C ARG A 5 7.26 -10.09 12.52
N GLN A 6 7.81 -9.27 13.42
CA GLN A 6 7.25 -7.96 13.70
C GLN A 6 7.39 -7.16 12.40
N HIS A 7 6.33 -7.14 11.60
CA HIS A 7 6.23 -6.21 10.50
C HIS A 7 6.10 -4.83 11.14
N ASN A 8 7.17 -4.03 11.10
CA ASN A 8 7.15 -2.64 11.51
C ASN A 8 6.33 -1.87 10.47
N ILE A 9 4.99 -2.00 10.53
CA ILE A 9 4.09 -1.37 9.57
C ILE A 9 3.79 0.03 10.08
N GLN A 10 4.36 1.01 9.41
CA GLN A 10 4.14 2.41 9.73
C GLN A 10 2.67 2.79 9.51
N VAL A 11 2.03 3.30 10.55
CA VAL A 11 0.73 3.97 10.47
C VAL A 11 0.98 5.47 10.29
N VAL A 12 0.33 6.08 9.29
CA VAL A 12 0.47 7.50 8.97
C VAL A 12 -0.91 8.12 8.78
N GLU A 13 -1.04 9.42 9.04
CA GLU A 13 -2.27 10.19 8.74
C GLU A 13 -2.34 10.64 7.28
N SER A 14 -1.18 10.84 6.66
CA SER A 14 -1.03 11.20 5.25
C SER A 14 0.33 10.72 4.73
N PHE A 15 0.49 10.69 3.41
CA PHE A 15 1.77 10.43 2.75
C PHE A 15 1.82 11.15 1.40
N ASP A 16 3.01 11.58 0.98
CA ASP A 16 3.28 12.00 -0.39
C ASP A 16 3.99 10.86 -1.13
N PRO A 17 3.47 10.36 -2.28
CA PRO A 17 4.18 9.41 -3.12
C PRO A 17 5.61 9.86 -3.50
N ASN A 18 5.86 11.17 -3.55
CA ASN A 18 7.16 11.76 -3.88
C ASN A 18 8.20 11.68 -2.77
N ASP A 19 7.81 11.34 -1.54
CA ASP A 19 8.76 11.11 -0.44
C ASP A 19 9.41 9.72 -0.50
N ILE A 20 8.89 8.84 -1.35
CA ILE A 20 9.40 7.47 -1.48
C ILE A 20 10.56 7.47 -2.48
N PRO A 21 11.71 6.86 -2.18
CA PRO A 21 12.83 6.81 -3.12
C PRO A 21 12.45 6.18 -4.47
N ARG A 22 13.01 6.71 -5.56
CA ARG A 22 12.83 6.14 -6.91
C ARG A 22 13.34 4.70 -6.98
N GLY A 23 12.69 3.87 -7.78
CA GLY A 23 13.03 2.45 -7.94
C GLY A 23 12.76 1.59 -6.70
N THR A 24 11.92 2.06 -5.77
CA THR A 24 11.59 1.33 -4.53
C THR A 24 10.09 1.13 -4.33
N SER A 25 9.76 0.32 -3.32
CA SER A 25 8.39 0.12 -2.86
C SER A 25 8.27 0.41 -1.37
N ARG A 26 7.12 0.92 -0.95
CA ARG A 26 6.79 1.14 0.45
C ARG A 26 5.40 0.60 0.75
N ARG A 27 5.29 -0.12 1.87
CA ARG A 27 4.00 -0.57 2.43
C ARG A 27 3.74 0.21 3.72
N LEU A 28 2.57 0.81 3.82
CA LEU A 28 2.15 1.60 4.97
C LEU A 28 0.68 1.34 5.28
N ARG A 29 0.23 1.85 6.43
CA ARG A 29 -1.19 1.88 6.81
C ARG A 29 -1.63 3.32 6.94
N LEU A 30 -2.66 3.68 6.20
CA LEU A 30 -3.27 5.01 6.31
C LEU A 30 -4.31 4.98 7.42
N SER A 31 -4.14 5.85 8.41
CA SER A 31 -5.10 6.18 9.45
C SER A 31 -6.36 6.76 8.83
N MET A 32 -7.53 6.26 9.23
CA MET A 32 -8.82 6.77 8.76
C MET A 32 -9.61 7.37 9.92
N VAL A 33 -10.36 6.54 10.63
CA VAL A 33 -11.27 6.96 11.70
C VAL A 33 -11.06 6.12 12.95
N GLY A 34 -11.31 6.70 14.12
CA GLY A 34 -11.45 5.92 15.34
C GLY A 34 -12.75 5.09 15.31
N ASN A 35 -12.71 3.87 15.85
CA ASN A 35 -13.91 3.09 16.08
C ASN A 35 -14.40 3.22 17.54
N GLY A 36 -15.59 2.69 17.82
CA GLY A 36 -16.21 2.76 19.15
C GLY A 36 -15.46 2.03 20.28
N LEU A 37 -14.37 1.32 19.95
CA LEU A 37 -13.49 0.65 20.91
C LEU A 37 -12.22 1.46 21.19
N GLY A 38 -12.12 2.70 20.68
CA GLY A 38 -10.95 3.55 20.86
C GLY A 38 -9.74 3.12 20.03
N SER A 39 -9.93 2.24 19.05
CA SER A 39 -8.87 1.81 18.13
C SER A 39 -9.03 2.46 16.76
N LEU A 40 -7.92 2.62 16.06
CA LEU A 40 -7.90 3.28 14.76
C LEU A 40 -8.19 2.28 13.63
N VAL A 41 -9.18 2.60 12.80
CA VAL A 41 -9.37 1.94 11.51
C VAL A 41 -8.32 2.45 10.56
N THR A 42 -7.60 1.52 9.94
CA THR A 42 -6.51 1.83 9.00
C THR A 42 -6.66 1.00 7.73
N ILE A 43 -6.34 1.56 6.57
CA ILE A 43 -6.32 0.83 5.30
C ILE A 43 -4.88 0.57 4.83
N PRO A 44 -4.60 -0.58 4.19
CA PRO A 44 -3.29 -0.84 3.62
C PRO A 44 -3.07 0.00 2.37
N VAL A 45 -1.89 0.60 2.25
CA VAL A 45 -1.44 1.28 1.04
C VAL A 45 -0.09 0.72 0.63
N VAL A 46 0.05 0.43 -0.65
CA VAL A 46 1.33 0.07 -1.26
C VAL A 46 1.63 1.11 -2.33
N VAL A 47 2.83 1.67 -2.27
CA VAL A 47 3.32 2.59 -3.28
C VAL A 47 4.53 1.96 -3.95
N LEU A 48 4.47 1.88 -5.27
CA LEU A 48 5.58 1.47 -6.14
C LEU A 48 6.03 2.71 -6.90
N ARG A 49 7.25 3.21 -6.64
CA ARG A 49 7.78 4.37 -7.35
C ARG A 49 8.81 3.93 -8.38
N GLY A 50 8.54 4.24 -9.65
CA GLY A 50 9.44 3.98 -10.77
C GLY A 50 10.83 4.57 -10.59
N ALA A 51 11.82 3.98 -11.27
CA ALA A 51 13.16 4.55 -11.36
C ALA A 51 13.13 5.83 -12.21
N GLU A 52 12.37 5.80 -13.30
CA GLU A 52 12.22 6.92 -14.22
C GLU A 52 11.01 7.79 -13.89
N SER A 53 10.90 8.92 -14.57
CA SER A 53 9.76 9.83 -14.41
C SER A 53 8.60 9.42 -15.32
N GLY A 54 7.43 9.21 -14.72
CA GLY A 54 6.23 8.80 -15.43
C GLY A 54 4.94 9.25 -14.73
N PRO A 55 3.77 8.94 -15.31
CA PRO A 55 2.48 9.27 -14.71
C PRO A 55 2.24 8.47 -13.42
N THR A 56 1.45 9.05 -12.50
CA THR A 56 0.99 8.34 -11.31
C THR A 56 -0.37 7.69 -11.57
N VAL A 57 -0.49 6.39 -11.26
CA VAL A 57 -1.74 5.63 -11.37
C VAL A 57 -2.15 5.15 -9.98
N GLY A 58 -3.41 5.41 -9.61
CA GLY A 58 -4.03 4.90 -8.38
C GLY A 58 -4.91 3.69 -8.67
N LEU A 59 -4.73 2.62 -7.90
CA LEU A 59 -5.59 1.42 -7.94
C LEU A 59 -6.26 1.24 -6.58
N THR A 60 -7.57 1.05 -6.58
CA THR A 60 -8.37 0.79 -5.38
C THR A 60 -9.29 -0.41 -5.61
N ALA A 61 -9.59 -1.15 -4.54
CA ALA A 61 -10.50 -2.29 -4.57
C ALA A 61 -11.15 -2.48 -3.20
N VAL A 62 -12.15 -3.35 -3.13
CA VAL A 62 -12.90 -3.65 -1.91
C VAL A 62 -13.55 -2.39 -1.33
N VAL A 63 -14.08 -1.53 -2.20
CA VAL A 63 -14.90 -0.38 -1.80
C VAL A 63 -16.15 -0.89 -1.08
N HIS A 64 -16.74 -1.97 -1.61
CA HIS A 64 -17.67 -2.81 -0.87
C HIS A 64 -16.96 -4.04 -0.31
N GLY A 65 -17.31 -4.43 0.93
CA GLY A 65 -16.62 -5.49 1.68
C GLY A 65 -16.73 -6.90 1.08
N ASN A 66 -17.64 -7.12 0.14
CA ASN A 66 -17.85 -8.40 -0.54
C ASN A 66 -17.28 -8.45 -1.97
N GLU A 67 -16.69 -7.36 -2.49
CA GLU A 67 -16.13 -7.29 -3.85
C GLU A 67 -14.63 -7.64 -3.88
N LEU A 68 -14.33 -8.91 -3.59
CA LEU A 68 -12.94 -9.36 -3.33
C LEU A 68 -12.08 -9.55 -4.59
N ASN A 69 -12.69 -9.64 -5.77
CA ASN A 69 -11.97 -9.91 -7.02
C ASN A 69 -10.90 -8.83 -7.30
N GLY A 70 -11.21 -7.55 -7.06
CA GLY A 70 -10.26 -6.45 -7.24
C GLY A 70 -9.05 -6.54 -6.31
N MET A 71 -9.21 -7.07 -5.08
CA MET A 71 -8.11 -7.27 -4.15
C MET A 71 -7.06 -8.23 -4.73
N LYS A 72 -7.53 -9.35 -5.32
CA LYS A 72 -6.65 -10.35 -5.92
C LYS A 72 -5.87 -9.75 -7.09
N VAL A 73 -6.55 -9.02 -7.98
CA VAL A 73 -5.92 -8.38 -9.14
C VAL A 73 -4.86 -7.36 -8.70
N ILE A 74 -5.17 -6.47 -7.76
CA ILE A 74 -4.19 -5.49 -7.26
C ILE A 74 -3.00 -6.20 -6.61
N ARG A 75 -3.22 -7.29 -5.87
CA ARG A 75 -2.14 -8.08 -5.26
C ARG A 75 -1.21 -8.67 -6.32
N GLU A 76 -1.76 -9.26 -7.38
CA GLU A 76 -0.99 -9.82 -8.49
C GLU A 76 -0.19 -8.75 -9.24
N VAL A 77 -0.78 -7.57 -9.48
CA VAL A 77 -0.08 -6.42 -10.07
C VAL A 77 1.09 -5.98 -9.18
N VAL A 78 0.86 -5.81 -7.88
CA VAL A 78 1.91 -5.39 -6.93
C VAL A 78 3.05 -6.40 -6.86
N ASP A 79 2.74 -7.69 -6.86
CA ASP A 79 3.75 -8.76 -6.78
C ASP A 79 4.48 -8.97 -8.12
N GLY A 80 3.87 -8.58 -9.25
CA GLY A 80 4.44 -8.70 -10.59
C GLY A 80 5.25 -7.50 -11.09
N VAL A 81 5.16 -6.34 -10.43
CA VAL A 81 5.87 -5.11 -10.85
C VAL A 81 7.18 -4.94 -10.07
N ASP A 82 8.30 -4.83 -10.80
CA ASP A 82 9.59 -4.40 -10.26
C ASP A 82 9.73 -2.87 -10.41
N PRO A 83 9.72 -2.07 -9.32
CA PRO A 83 9.82 -0.62 -9.39
C PRO A 83 11.06 -0.10 -10.13
N ARG A 84 12.14 -0.89 -10.18
CA ARG A 84 13.38 -0.51 -10.89
C ARG A 84 13.25 -0.57 -12.41
N LYS A 85 12.21 -1.24 -12.91
CA LYS A 85 11.90 -1.38 -14.34
C LYS A 85 10.67 -0.56 -14.75
N LEU A 86 10.07 0.18 -13.82
CA LEU A 86 8.89 0.99 -14.04
C LEU A 86 9.31 2.41 -14.45
N ALA A 87 8.69 2.89 -15.53
CA ALA A 87 8.93 4.21 -16.11
C ALA A 87 8.36 5.36 -15.25
#